data_AF-A0A2S8BGL9-F1
#
_entry.id   AF-A0A2S8BGL9-F1
#
_cell.length_a   1.000
_cell.length_b   1.000
_cell.length_c   1.000
_cell.angle_alpha   90.00
_cell.angle_beta   90.00
_cell.angle_gamma   90.00
#
_symmetry.space_group_name_H-M   'P 1'
#
loop_
_entity.id
_entity.type
_entity.pdbx_description
1 polymer ?
#
loop_
_entity_poly.entity_id
_entity_poly.type
_entity_poly.pdbx_seq_one_letter_code
_entity_poly.pdbx_strand_id
1 'polypeptide(L)'
;MLSDPDAPDQPLVAVLLDGPSWYLRRTVADRDALPIDVLANLLRWPAVERVWMPEWLQQRDATIARLRQAVSDAKRRKVERDQAPVAPVAEPVTPEPREFAPLKSAPTSAAQPIEPPKPRRHPMLQTYREWVPRPAGDVSVLNDVAMNYAKQQVLAVIHAVIGSEAPVHPDRLVKLVGSAFGLSRVAEGRRRAIRQIVPREYKRDDEGFYWPTEADPETWRVVRCPVEGDSRPLDEVSLVEIGNAMIVVAEQTGGIDPDELKRAVLGLFGGRRMTAAIGARLDSALDRMVEKGLLMLSNGFLVAAGEPRS
;
A
#
# COMPACT_ATOMS: atom_id res chain seq x y z
N MET A 1 -14.87 -21.53 -19.41
CA MET A 1 -15.47 -22.13 -18.19
C MET A 1 -15.81 -23.58 -18.50
N LEU A 2 -15.74 -24.46 -17.52
CA LEU A 2 -16.03 -25.89 -17.66
C LEU A 2 -17.22 -26.28 -16.78
N SER A 3 -18.10 -27.10 -17.33
CA SER A 3 -19.26 -27.67 -16.65
C SER A 3 -19.15 -29.19 -16.65
N ASP A 4 -19.90 -29.84 -15.76
CA ASP A 4 -20.06 -31.28 -15.79
C ASP A 4 -20.94 -31.69 -17.00
N PRO A 5 -20.62 -32.79 -17.73
CA PRO A 5 -21.42 -33.26 -18.84
C PRO A 5 -22.88 -33.56 -18.47
N ASP A 6 -23.13 -34.01 -17.23
CA ASP A 6 -24.47 -34.33 -16.72
C ASP A 6 -25.25 -33.08 -16.29
N ALA A 7 -24.58 -31.92 -16.17
CA ALA A 7 -25.17 -30.64 -15.76
C ALA A 7 -24.49 -29.45 -16.48
N PRO A 8 -24.71 -29.29 -17.80
CA PRO A 8 -24.00 -28.30 -18.62
C PRO A 8 -24.29 -26.85 -18.20
N ASP A 9 -25.49 -26.58 -17.68
CA ASP A 9 -25.94 -25.26 -17.24
C ASP A 9 -25.34 -24.81 -15.90
N GLN A 10 -24.55 -25.69 -15.25
CA GLN A 10 -23.90 -25.39 -13.99
C GLN A 10 -22.39 -25.31 -14.19
N PRO A 11 -21.84 -24.12 -14.45
CA PRO A 11 -20.41 -23.99 -14.64
C PRO A 11 -19.70 -24.16 -13.28
N LEU A 12 -18.73 -25.08 -13.23
CA LEU A 12 -18.06 -25.50 -12.01
C LEU A 12 -16.63 -24.95 -11.90
N VAL A 13 -15.95 -24.80 -13.03
CA VAL A 13 -14.56 -24.35 -13.07
C VAL A 13 -14.40 -23.16 -14.00
N ALA A 14 -13.89 -22.05 -13.48
CA ALA A 14 -13.42 -20.96 -14.31
C ALA A 14 -12.01 -21.27 -14.80
N VAL A 15 -11.75 -21.11 -16.10
CA VAL A 15 -10.42 -21.36 -16.69
C VAL A 15 -9.83 -20.05 -17.15
N LEU A 16 -8.63 -19.74 -16.66
CA LEU A 16 -7.84 -18.59 -17.07
C LEU A 16 -6.83 -19.01 -18.15
N LEU A 17 -6.86 -18.30 -19.27
CA LEU A 17 -5.96 -18.50 -20.41
C LEU A 17 -5.00 -17.30 -20.53
N ASP A 18 -3.75 -17.57 -20.87
CA ASP A 18 -2.67 -16.59 -21.05
C ASP A 18 -2.62 -15.99 -22.47
N GLY A 19 -3.78 -15.60 -23.01
CA GLY A 19 -3.90 -14.99 -24.34
C GLY A 19 -3.37 -13.54 -24.42
N PRO A 20 -3.46 -12.88 -25.59
CA PRO A 20 -3.00 -11.50 -25.76
C PRO A 20 -3.59 -10.51 -24.73
N SER A 21 -4.83 -10.73 -24.30
CA SER A 21 -5.49 -9.93 -23.25
C SER A 21 -4.93 -10.16 -21.83
N TRP A 22 -4.25 -11.28 -21.59
CA TRP A 22 -3.48 -11.54 -20.38
C TRP A 22 -2.13 -10.81 -20.44
N TYR A 23 -1.42 -10.89 -21.58
CA TYR A 23 -0.12 -10.22 -21.80
C TYR A 23 -0.20 -8.69 -21.69
N LEU A 24 -1.30 -8.09 -22.17
CA LEU A 24 -1.50 -6.63 -22.15
C LEU A 24 -1.74 -6.03 -20.76
N ARG A 25 -1.99 -6.86 -19.74
CA ARG A 25 -2.17 -6.37 -18.36
C ARG A 25 -0.82 -5.95 -17.80
N ARG A 26 -0.77 -4.86 -17.05
CA ARG A 26 0.51 -4.21 -16.70
C ARG A 26 1.24 -4.87 -15.54
N THR A 27 0.54 -5.49 -14.59
CA THR A 27 1.15 -6.07 -13.39
C THR A 27 0.83 -7.56 -13.26
N VAL A 28 1.70 -8.29 -12.57
CA VAL A 28 1.47 -9.71 -12.20
C VAL A 28 0.21 -9.83 -11.33
N ALA A 29 -0.09 -8.83 -10.49
CA ALA A 29 -1.31 -8.80 -9.69
C ALA A 29 -2.58 -8.73 -10.56
N ASP A 30 -2.60 -7.88 -11.59
CA ASP A 30 -3.73 -7.79 -12.53
C ASP A 30 -3.87 -9.05 -13.41
N ARG A 31 -2.74 -9.69 -13.70
CA ARG A 31 -2.65 -10.90 -14.52
C ARG A 31 -3.09 -12.15 -13.77
N ASP A 32 -2.69 -12.28 -12.51
CA ASP A 32 -2.65 -13.56 -11.82
C ASP A 32 -3.43 -13.55 -10.50
N ALA A 33 -3.37 -12.49 -9.70
CA ALA A 33 -4.03 -12.43 -8.40
C ALA A 33 -5.49 -11.98 -8.51
N LEU A 34 -5.73 -10.85 -9.17
CA LEU A 34 -7.05 -10.22 -9.27
C LEU A 34 -8.11 -11.12 -9.92
N PRO A 35 -7.82 -11.86 -11.03
CA PRO A 35 -8.82 -12.74 -11.62
C PRO A 35 -9.20 -13.91 -10.71
N ILE A 36 -8.23 -14.45 -9.96
CA ILE A 36 -8.46 -15.53 -9.01
C ILE A 36 -9.30 -15.01 -7.84
N ASP A 37 -8.98 -13.84 -7.30
CA ASP A 37 -9.73 -13.23 -6.20
C ASP A 37 -11.17 -12.90 -6.61
N VAL A 38 -11.37 -12.33 -7.79
CA VAL A 38 -12.72 -12.02 -8.29
C VAL A 38 -13.52 -13.31 -8.52
N LEU A 39 -12.93 -14.33 -9.15
CA LEU A 39 -13.65 -15.56 -9.45
C LEU A 39 -13.93 -16.38 -8.18
N ALA A 40 -12.94 -16.58 -7.30
CA ALA A 40 -13.09 -17.39 -6.10
C ALA A 40 -13.84 -16.68 -4.96
N ASN A 41 -13.55 -15.40 -4.71
CA ASN A 41 -14.06 -14.69 -3.53
C ASN A 41 -15.32 -13.87 -3.82
N LEU A 42 -15.36 -13.14 -4.94
CA LEU A 42 -16.50 -12.30 -5.27
C LEU A 42 -17.62 -13.10 -5.95
N LEU A 43 -17.27 -13.87 -6.97
CA LEU A 43 -18.22 -14.67 -7.77
C LEU A 43 -18.41 -16.09 -7.24
N ARG A 44 -17.70 -16.46 -6.16
CA ARG A 44 -17.84 -17.73 -5.43
C ARG A 44 -17.73 -18.97 -6.32
N TRP A 45 -16.89 -18.92 -7.36
CA TRP A 45 -16.65 -20.06 -8.24
C TRP A 45 -16.11 -21.25 -7.44
N PRO A 46 -16.64 -22.47 -7.65
CA PRO A 46 -16.19 -23.66 -6.91
C PRO A 46 -14.72 -23.99 -7.12
N ALA A 47 -14.18 -23.70 -8.31
CA ALA A 47 -12.75 -23.79 -8.60
C ALA A 47 -12.34 -22.82 -9.71
N VAL A 48 -11.08 -22.40 -9.67
CA VAL A 48 -10.44 -21.57 -10.69
C VAL A 48 -9.16 -22.26 -11.11
N GLU A 49 -9.04 -22.59 -12.39
CA GLU A 49 -7.88 -23.27 -12.96
C GLU A 49 -7.19 -22.38 -13.99
N ARG A 50 -5.87 -22.57 -14.12
CA ARG A 50 -5.07 -21.83 -15.08
C ARG A 50 -4.44 -22.78 -16.08
N VAL A 51 -4.48 -22.37 -17.35
CA VAL A 51 -3.83 -23.06 -18.46
C VAL A 51 -2.92 -22.06 -19.17
N TRP A 52 -1.64 -22.40 -19.22
CA TRP A 52 -0.64 -21.64 -19.96
C TRP A 52 -0.44 -22.24 -21.36
N MET A 53 -0.32 -21.40 -22.38
CA MET A 53 -0.12 -21.83 -23.76
C MET A 53 1.14 -22.68 -23.96
N PRO A 54 2.30 -22.37 -23.34
CA PRO A 54 3.47 -23.25 -23.42
C PRO A 54 3.23 -24.64 -22.80
N GLU A 55 2.53 -24.71 -21.66
CA GLU A 55 2.15 -25.97 -21.00
C GLU A 55 1.19 -26.77 -21.87
N TRP A 56 0.18 -26.12 -22.45
CA TRP A 56 -0.80 -26.76 -23.35
C TRP A 56 -0.16 -27.34 -24.61
N LEU A 57 0.82 -26.65 -25.19
CA LEU A 57 1.51 -27.08 -26.40
C LEU A 57 2.46 -28.27 -26.14
N GLN A 58 3.06 -28.35 -24.96
CA GLN A 58 4.03 -29.40 -24.60
C GLN A 58 3.38 -30.61 -23.93
N GLN A 59 2.31 -30.40 -23.15
CA GLN A 59 1.73 -31.40 -22.25
C GLN A 59 0.19 -31.36 -22.30
N ARG A 60 -0.36 -31.41 -23.51
CA ARG A 60 -1.82 -31.32 -23.75
C ARG A 60 -2.62 -32.35 -22.95
N ASP A 61 -2.26 -33.63 -23.05
CA ASP A 61 -3.04 -34.71 -22.42
C ASP A 61 -3.01 -34.63 -20.89
N ALA A 62 -1.85 -34.26 -20.31
CA ALA A 62 -1.72 -34.03 -18.87
C ALA A 62 -2.56 -32.82 -18.42
N THR A 63 -2.59 -31.75 -19.21
CA THR A 63 -3.41 -30.57 -18.93
C THR A 63 -4.90 -30.91 -18.96
N ILE A 64 -5.34 -31.71 -19.94
CA ILE A 64 -6.73 -32.19 -20.03
C ILE A 64 -7.09 -33.07 -18.82
N ALA A 65 -6.20 -33.98 -18.41
CA ALA A 65 -6.42 -34.82 -17.24
C ALA A 65 -6.57 -33.99 -15.95
N ARG A 66 -5.70 -32.97 -15.76
CA ARG A 66 -5.78 -32.03 -14.63
C ARG A 66 -7.12 -31.28 -14.61
N LEU A 67 -7.56 -30.75 -15.75
CA LEU A 67 -8.83 -30.02 -15.84
C LEU A 67 -10.04 -30.92 -15.56
N ARG A 68 -10.03 -32.18 -16.02
CA ARG A 68 -11.08 -33.15 -15.67
C ARG A 68 -11.14 -33.41 -14.18
N GLN A 69 -9.98 -33.60 -13.54
CA GLN A 69 -9.90 -33.79 -12.09
C GLN A 69 -10.44 -32.57 -11.33
N ALA A 70 -10.09 -31.35 -11.77
CA ALA A 70 -10.58 -30.12 -11.15
C ALA A 70 -12.11 -29.99 -11.21
N VAL A 71 -12.75 -30.40 -12.32
CA VAL A 71 -14.21 -30.43 -12.44
C VAL A 71 -14.83 -31.45 -11.47
N SER A 72 -14.27 -32.66 -11.38
CA SER A 72 -14.73 -33.68 -10.43
C SER A 72 -14.61 -33.24 -8.97
N ASP A 73 -13.50 -32.59 -8.61
CA ASP A 73 -13.29 -32.08 -7.26
C ASP A 73 -14.20 -30.88 -6.95
N ALA A 74 -14.44 -30.01 -7.91
CA ALA A 74 -15.38 -28.89 -7.79
C ALA A 74 -16.82 -29.39 -7.56
N LYS A 75 -17.24 -30.46 -8.25
CA LYS A 75 -18.54 -31.11 -8.04
C LYS A 75 -18.66 -31.66 -6.62
N ARG A 76 -17.64 -32.36 -6.13
CA ARG A 76 -17.61 -32.90 -4.76
C ARG A 76 -17.69 -31.81 -3.71
N ARG A 77 -16.89 -30.75 -3.82
CA ARG A 77 -16.90 -29.61 -2.88
C ARG A 77 -18.25 -28.89 -2.85
N LYS A 78 -18.93 -28.78 -3.99
CA LYS A 78 -20.27 -28.19 -4.07
C LYS A 78 -21.29 -29.06 -3.33
N VAL A 79 -21.27 -30.38 -3.57
CA VAL A 79 -22.14 -31.34 -2.87
C VAL A 79 -21.91 -31.33 -1.35
N GLU A 80 -20.65 -31.27 -0.91
CA GLU A 80 -20.30 -31.18 0.52
C GLU A 80 -20.78 -29.85 1.14
N ARG A 81 -20.68 -28.74 0.41
CA ARG A 81 -21.17 -27.42 0.85
C ARG A 81 -22.69 -27.38 0.97
N ASP A 82 -23.41 -28.04 0.07
CA ASP A 82 -24.87 -28.11 0.07
C ASP A 82 -25.40 -29.10 1.14
N GLN A 83 -24.55 -30.00 1.67
CA GLN A 83 -24.88 -30.98 2.72
C GLN A 83 -24.51 -30.55 4.15
N ALA A 84 -23.90 -29.37 4.33
CA ALA A 84 -23.60 -28.83 5.66
C ALA A 84 -24.90 -28.41 6.38
N PRO A 85 -25.13 -28.83 7.65
CA PRO A 85 -26.37 -28.52 8.35
C PRO A 85 -26.48 -27.00 8.63
N VAL A 86 -27.54 -26.39 8.09
CA VAL A 86 -27.89 -24.99 8.30
C VAL A 86 -28.67 -24.88 9.61
N ALA A 87 -28.13 -24.15 10.59
CA ALA A 87 -28.88 -23.70 11.77
C ALA A 87 -30.04 -22.78 11.33
N PRO A 88 -31.25 -22.91 11.91
CA PRO A 88 -32.43 -22.23 11.40
C PRO A 88 -32.35 -20.72 11.67
N VAL A 89 -32.18 -19.93 10.61
CA VAL A 89 -32.45 -18.50 10.58
C VAL A 89 -33.82 -18.31 9.92
N ALA A 90 -34.62 -17.44 10.53
CA ALA A 90 -36.01 -17.16 10.24
C ALA A 90 -36.33 -16.85 8.77
N GLU A 91 -37.57 -17.16 8.40
CA GLU A 91 -38.18 -17.08 7.06
C GLU A 91 -37.85 -15.79 6.28
N PRO A 92 -37.44 -15.89 5.01
CA PRO A 92 -37.32 -14.74 4.13
C PRO A 92 -38.67 -14.37 3.51
N VAL A 93 -39.00 -13.08 3.64
CA VAL A 93 -40.11 -12.40 2.95
C VAL A 93 -39.82 -12.38 1.45
N THR A 94 -40.79 -12.82 0.66
CA THR A 94 -40.76 -12.90 -0.80
C THR A 94 -40.82 -11.49 -1.41
N PRO A 95 -39.88 -11.08 -2.28
CA PRO A 95 -40.10 -9.93 -3.16
C PRO A 95 -40.72 -10.37 -4.48
N GLU A 96 -41.82 -9.73 -4.87
CA GLU A 96 -42.48 -9.88 -6.16
C GLU A 96 -41.56 -9.47 -7.34
N PRO A 97 -41.71 -10.07 -8.54
CA PRO A 97 -40.96 -9.67 -9.71
C PRO A 97 -41.46 -8.31 -10.25
N ARG A 98 -40.62 -7.28 -10.20
CA ARG A 98 -40.81 -6.06 -10.98
C ARG A 98 -40.34 -6.30 -12.42
N GLU A 99 -41.28 -6.26 -13.35
CA GLU A 99 -41.02 -6.20 -14.79
C GLU A 99 -40.18 -4.96 -15.14
N PHE A 100 -39.03 -5.17 -15.77
CA PHE A 100 -38.27 -4.10 -16.41
C PHE A 100 -38.81 -3.88 -17.82
N ALA A 101 -39.46 -2.74 -18.03
CA ALA A 101 -39.86 -2.27 -19.35
C ALA A 101 -38.60 -1.92 -20.20
N PRO A 102 -38.54 -2.29 -21.49
CA PRO A 102 -37.39 -1.98 -22.34
C PRO A 102 -37.36 -0.50 -22.72
N LEU A 103 -36.32 0.21 -22.30
CA LEU A 103 -36.02 1.57 -22.74
C LEU A 103 -35.48 1.55 -24.18
N LYS A 104 -36.11 2.38 -25.02
CA LYS A 104 -35.86 2.55 -26.46
C LYS A 104 -34.41 3.02 -26.72
N SER A 105 -33.81 2.41 -27.73
CA SER A 105 -32.49 2.74 -28.27
C SER A 105 -32.44 4.17 -28.81
N ALA A 106 -31.48 4.96 -28.33
CA ALA A 106 -31.03 6.20 -28.96
C ALA A 106 -29.68 5.95 -29.66
N PRO A 107 -29.39 6.63 -30.78
CA PRO A 107 -28.35 6.23 -31.72
C PRO A 107 -26.93 6.40 -31.16
N THR A 108 -26.10 5.41 -31.48
CA THR A 108 -24.67 5.32 -31.20
C THR A 108 -23.91 6.46 -31.89
N SER A 109 -23.54 7.49 -31.11
CA SER A 109 -22.42 8.35 -31.48
C SER A 109 -21.13 7.59 -31.17
N ALA A 110 -20.26 7.43 -32.16
CA ALA A 110 -19.01 6.71 -32.06
C ALA A 110 -18.18 7.20 -30.87
N ALA A 111 -18.14 6.40 -29.80
CA ALA A 111 -17.25 6.62 -28.68
C ALA A 111 -15.82 6.36 -29.14
N GLN A 112 -14.99 7.40 -29.12
CA GLN A 112 -13.54 7.22 -29.15
C GLN A 112 -13.14 6.27 -28.01
N PRO A 113 -12.13 5.39 -28.19
CA PRO A 113 -11.68 4.52 -27.11
C PRO A 113 -11.24 5.35 -25.92
N ILE A 114 -12.07 5.38 -24.87
CA ILE A 114 -11.69 5.94 -23.58
C ILE A 114 -10.66 4.95 -23.02
N GLU A 115 -9.38 5.31 -23.08
CA GLU A 115 -8.35 4.59 -22.31
C GLU A 115 -8.84 4.47 -20.86
N PRO A 116 -8.80 3.28 -20.24
CA PRO A 116 -9.20 3.14 -18.86
C PRO A 116 -8.38 4.13 -18.02
N PRO A 117 -9.02 4.98 -17.19
CA PRO A 117 -8.30 5.95 -16.39
C PRO A 117 -7.29 5.20 -15.54
N LYS A 118 -6.00 5.56 -15.67
CA LYS A 118 -4.97 5.13 -14.71
C LYS A 118 -5.55 5.38 -13.30
N PRO A 119 -5.45 4.42 -12.36
CA PRO A 119 -5.98 4.63 -11.01
C PRO A 119 -5.39 5.94 -10.50
N ARG A 120 -6.27 6.92 -10.21
CA ARG A 120 -5.85 8.24 -9.76
C ARG A 120 -5.17 8.02 -8.40
N ARG A 121 -3.85 8.18 -8.35
CA ARG A 121 -3.14 8.23 -7.08
C ARG A 121 -3.72 9.38 -6.26
N HIS A 122 -3.92 9.14 -4.98
CA HIS A 122 -4.41 10.17 -4.07
C HIS A 122 -3.49 11.40 -4.14
N PRO A 123 -4.03 12.64 -4.22
CA PRO A 123 -3.23 13.85 -4.46
C PRO A 123 -2.16 14.11 -3.38
N MET A 124 -2.37 13.59 -2.17
CA MET A 124 -1.40 13.73 -1.07
C MET A 124 -0.24 12.73 -1.13
N LEU A 125 -0.29 11.72 -2.01
CA LEU A 125 0.80 10.76 -2.19
C LEU A 125 1.88 11.35 -3.10
N GLN A 126 3.08 11.48 -2.55
CA GLN A 126 4.27 11.92 -3.27
C GLN A 126 5.35 10.84 -3.25
N THR A 127 6.28 10.91 -4.20
CA THR A 127 7.44 10.01 -4.22
C THR A 127 8.50 10.50 -3.23
N TYR A 128 8.87 9.64 -2.30
CA TYR A 128 10.03 9.80 -1.45
C TYR A 128 11.30 9.61 -2.29
N ARG A 129 12.20 10.60 -2.24
CA ARG A 129 13.51 10.55 -2.89
C ARG A 129 14.57 10.51 -1.82
N GLU A 130 15.23 9.37 -1.71
CA GLU A 130 16.36 9.19 -0.81
C GLU A 130 17.54 10.07 -1.26
N TRP A 131 18.09 10.82 -0.31
CA TRP A 131 19.28 11.63 -0.49
C TRP A 131 20.51 10.72 -0.49
N VAL A 132 21.28 10.79 -1.58
CA VAL A 132 22.46 9.97 -1.76
C VAL A 132 23.70 10.75 -1.28
N PRO A 133 24.42 10.27 -0.24
CA PRO A 133 25.62 10.93 0.23
C PRO A 133 26.67 11.09 -0.86
N ARG A 134 27.11 12.33 -1.06
CA ARG A 134 28.29 12.66 -1.87
C ARG A 134 29.44 13.03 -0.93
N PRO A 135 30.68 12.64 -1.24
CA PRO A 135 31.84 13.05 -0.44
C PRO A 135 31.89 14.56 -0.30
N ALA A 136 31.80 15.06 0.94
CA ALA A 136 31.87 16.47 1.31
C ALA A 136 33.18 16.82 2.05
N GLY A 137 34.01 15.82 2.30
CA GLY A 137 35.26 15.87 3.04
C GLY A 137 35.64 14.47 3.52
N ASP A 138 36.67 14.38 4.34
CA ASP A 138 37.05 13.14 5.00
C ASP A 138 36.69 13.18 6.51
N VAL A 139 37.04 12.10 7.21
CA VAL A 139 36.74 11.93 8.63
C VAL A 139 37.41 12.99 9.52
N SER A 140 38.50 13.62 9.07
CA SER A 140 39.19 14.67 9.84
C SER A 140 38.28 15.87 10.11
N VAL A 141 37.40 16.20 9.16
CA VAL A 141 36.40 17.27 9.32
C VAL A 141 35.50 17.00 10.53
N LEU A 142 35.08 15.74 10.73
CA LEU A 142 34.26 15.36 11.88
C LEU A 142 35.05 15.32 13.21
N ASN A 143 36.37 15.13 13.15
CA ASN A 143 37.23 15.22 14.33
C ASN A 143 37.41 16.68 14.76
N ASP A 144 37.50 17.57 13.78
CA ASP A 144 37.74 19.01 13.97
C ASP A 144 36.44 19.81 14.09
N VAL A 145 35.31 19.18 14.42
CA VAL A 145 33.97 19.80 14.39
C VAL A 145 33.82 21.04 15.30
N ALA A 146 34.72 21.21 16.27
CA ALA A 146 34.81 22.41 17.09
C ALA A 146 35.33 23.63 16.32
N MET A 147 36.04 23.41 15.21
CA MET A 147 36.59 24.44 14.33
C MET A 147 35.51 24.97 13.39
N ASN A 148 35.52 26.28 13.15
CA ASN A 148 34.50 26.94 12.32
C ASN A 148 34.42 26.37 10.90
N TYR A 149 35.57 26.10 10.25
CA TYR A 149 35.59 25.57 8.89
C TYR A 149 34.88 24.20 8.80
N ALA A 150 35.15 23.31 9.75
CA ALA A 150 34.57 21.99 9.82
C ALA A 150 33.07 22.07 10.14
N LYS A 151 32.69 22.93 11.08
CA LYS A 151 31.28 23.20 11.40
C LYS A 151 30.50 23.67 10.17
N GLN A 152 31.07 24.57 9.36
CA GLN A 152 30.43 25.05 8.12
C GLN A 152 30.25 23.93 7.07
N GLN A 153 31.24 23.05 6.91
CA GLN A 153 31.10 21.91 6.00
C GLN A 153 30.02 20.93 6.46
N VAL A 154 29.99 20.59 7.75
CA VAL A 154 28.95 19.72 8.32
C VAL A 154 27.58 20.38 8.19
N LEU A 155 27.49 21.68 8.44
CA LEU A 155 26.26 22.46 8.31
C LEU A 155 25.72 22.45 6.87
N ALA A 156 26.57 22.59 5.86
CA ALA A 156 26.17 22.52 4.46
C ALA A 156 25.51 21.17 4.11
N VAL A 157 26.06 20.06 4.63
CA VAL A 157 25.47 18.72 4.44
C VAL A 157 24.13 18.60 5.20
N ILE A 158 24.04 19.13 6.42
CA ILE A 158 22.79 19.15 7.19
C ILE A 158 21.68 19.87 6.42
N HIS A 159 21.96 21.06 5.89
CA HIS A 159 20.99 21.82 5.07
C HIS A 159 20.57 21.04 3.82
N ALA A 160 21.51 20.38 3.14
CA ALA A 160 21.22 19.57 1.95
C ALA A 160 20.32 18.35 2.27
N VAL A 161 20.60 17.65 3.38
CA VAL A 161 19.80 16.49 3.81
C VAL A 161 18.40 16.93 4.23
N ILE A 162 18.29 17.92 5.12
CA ILE A 162 16.97 18.39 5.61
C ILE A 162 16.17 19.00 4.45
N GLY A 163 16.78 19.80 3.58
CA GLY A 163 16.10 20.37 2.42
C GLY A 163 15.56 19.34 1.43
N SER A 164 16.13 18.13 1.41
CA SER A 164 15.71 17.04 0.52
C SER A 164 14.75 16.06 1.19
N GLU A 165 15.01 15.69 2.45
CA GLU A 165 14.33 14.57 3.11
C GLU A 165 13.42 14.98 4.27
N ALA A 166 13.36 16.24 4.68
CA ALA A 166 12.52 16.62 5.81
C ALA A 166 11.02 16.38 5.54
N PRO A 167 10.23 15.91 6.52
CA PRO A 167 10.62 15.49 7.88
C PRO A 167 11.65 14.34 7.92
N VAL A 168 12.76 14.52 8.64
CA VAL A 168 13.87 13.56 8.69
C VAL A 168 14.18 13.12 10.12
N HIS A 169 14.32 11.80 10.31
CA HIS A 169 14.63 11.20 11.61
C HIS A 169 16.06 11.59 12.07
N PRO A 170 16.30 11.86 13.37
CA PRO A 170 17.61 12.29 13.85
C PRO A 170 18.76 11.34 13.56
N ASP A 171 18.54 10.03 13.69
CA ASP A 171 19.58 9.05 13.37
C ASP A 171 19.83 8.92 11.88
N ARG A 172 18.81 9.12 11.05
CA ARG A 172 18.95 9.14 9.59
C ARG A 172 19.79 10.33 9.15
N LEU A 173 19.51 11.53 9.67
CA LEU A 173 20.32 12.72 9.43
C LEU A 173 21.79 12.50 9.81
N VAL A 174 22.04 11.98 11.02
CA VAL A 174 23.41 11.71 11.50
C VAL A 174 24.14 10.69 10.63
N LYS A 175 23.44 9.63 10.20
CA LYS A 175 24.01 8.61 9.31
C LYS A 175 24.40 9.21 7.96
N LEU A 176 23.51 9.98 7.32
CA LEU A 176 23.75 10.61 6.02
C LEU A 176 24.91 11.61 6.08
N VAL A 177 24.94 12.45 7.13
CA VAL A 177 26.06 13.38 7.39
C VAL A 177 27.36 12.60 7.59
N GLY A 178 27.37 11.58 8.45
CA GLY A 178 28.55 10.75 8.67
C GLY A 178 29.08 10.10 7.39
N SER A 179 28.19 9.56 6.56
CA SER A 179 28.54 8.95 5.28
C SER A 179 29.12 9.95 4.27
N ALA A 180 28.67 11.21 4.28
CA ALA A 180 29.25 12.26 3.44
C ALA A 180 30.72 12.57 3.80
N PHE A 181 31.16 12.24 5.01
CA PHE A 181 32.55 12.38 5.49
C PHE A 181 33.29 11.03 5.60
N GLY A 182 32.79 9.99 4.92
CA GLY A 182 33.47 8.69 4.84
C GLY A 182 33.27 7.75 6.02
N LEU A 183 32.30 8.01 6.91
CA LEU A 183 31.94 7.08 7.99
C LEU A 183 30.79 6.16 7.60
N SER A 184 31.02 4.84 7.70
CA SER A 184 29.97 3.82 7.63
C SER A 184 29.19 3.70 8.95
N ARG A 185 29.84 3.99 10.09
CA ARG A 185 29.23 4.01 11.42
C ARG A 185 29.66 5.27 12.17
N VAL A 186 28.69 5.95 12.76
CA VAL A 186 28.93 7.16 13.56
C VAL A 186 28.83 6.82 15.05
N ALA A 187 29.92 7.01 15.79
CA ALA A 187 29.98 6.83 17.23
C ALA A 187 29.17 7.89 17.99
N GLU A 188 28.62 7.55 19.16
CA GLU A 188 27.69 8.41 19.94
C GLU A 188 28.20 9.83 20.22
N GLY A 189 29.50 9.99 20.49
CA GLY A 189 30.11 11.32 20.65
C GLY A 189 29.95 12.20 19.40
N ARG A 190 30.23 11.64 18.21
CA ARG A 190 30.03 12.33 16.93
C ARG A 190 28.55 12.52 16.60
N ARG A 191 27.68 11.55 16.94
CA ARG A 191 26.23 11.70 16.77
C ARG A 191 25.72 12.93 17.52
N ARG A 192 26.13 13.07 18.79
CA ARG A 192 25.76 14.20 19.64
C ARG A 192 26.29 15.52 19.07
N ALA A 193 27.55 15.56 18.63
CA ALA A 193 28.14 16.74 18.03
C ALA A 193 27.40 17.18 16.76
N ILE A 194 27.09 16.25 15.84
CA ILE A 194 26.32 16.54 14.63
C ILE A 194 24.94 17.10 14.98
N ARG A 195 24.21 16.48 15.92
CA ARG A 195 22.90 16.96 16.36
C ARG A 195 22.95 18.36 16.98
N GLN A 196 24.04 18.73 17.65
CA GLN A 196 24.23 20.07 18.24
C GLN A 196 24.51 21.16 17.20
N ILE A 197 24.96 20.79 15.99
CA ILE A 197 25.23 21.74 14.90
C ILE A 197 23.95 22.12 14.15
N VAL A 198 22.94 21.24 14.18
CA VAL A 198 21.67 21.49 13.48
C VAL A 198 21.08 22.83 13.93
N PRO A 199 20.84 23.76 12.98
CA PRO A 199 20.27 25.07 13.29
C PRO A 199 18.95 25.00 14.05
N ARG A 200 18.74 25.96 14.96
CA ARG A 200 17.51 26.05 15.76
C ARG A 200 16.29 26.46 14.94
N GLU A 201 16.47 26.99 13.73
CA GLU A 201 15.39 27.31 12.80
C GLU A 201 14.63 26.07 12.32
N TYR A 202 15.29 24.90 12.31
CA TYR A 202 14.62 23.64 12.04
C TYR A 202 13.80 23.21 13.25
N LYS A 203 12.48 23.26 13.09
CA LYS A 203 11.54 22.78 14.10
C LYS A 203 11.76 21.29 14.35
N ARG A 204 11.56 20.89 15.60
CA ARG A 204 11.52 19.50 16.02
C ARG A 204 10.16 19.18 16.58
N ASP A 205 9.58 18.07 16.17
CA ASP A 205 8.38 17.54 16.80
C ASP A 205 8.71 16.77 18.09
N ASP A 206 7.69 16.20 18.72
CA ASP A 206 7.82 15.46 19.98
C ASP A 206 8.72 14.21 19.85
N GLU A 207 8.86 13.65 18.65
CA GLU A 207 9.76 12.53 18.35
C GLU A 207 11.18 13.00 17.98
N GLY A 208 11.37 14.31 17.85
CA GLY A 208 12.64 14.93 17.49
C GLY A 208 12.94 14.97 16.00
N PHE A 209 12.00 14.63 15.11
CA PHE A 209 12.21 14.74 13.65
C PHE A 209 12.47 16.19 13.27
N TYR A 210 13.38 16.41 12.33
CA TYR A 210 13.67 17.75 11.82
C TYR A 210 12.73 18.09 10.68
N TRP A 211 12.00 19.19 10.84
CA TRP A 211 11.04 19.70 9.87
C TRP A 211 11.64 20.85 9.05
N PRO A 212 11.22 21.02 7.77
CA PRO A 212 11.62 22.19 7.00
C PRO A 212 11.04 23.47 7.63
N THR A 213 11.74 24.59 7.47
CA THR A 213 11.36 25.89 8.06
C THR A 213 10.00 26.39 7.60
N GLU A 214 9.64 26.10 6.34
CA GLU A 214 8.39 26.51 5.70
C GLU A 214 7.19 25.59 6.03
N ALA A 215 7.42 24.48 6.73
CA ALA A 215 6.38 23.50 7.03
C ALA A 215 5.96 23.52 8.50
N ASP A 216 4.67 23.27 8.71
CA ASP A 216 4.09 23.05 10.03
C ASP A 216 3.63 21.59 10.13
N PRO A 217 4.13 20.81 11.12
CA PRO A 217 3.67 19.44 11.37
C PRO A 217 2.15 19.31 11.47
N GLU A 218 1.46 20.32 12.00
CA GLU A 218 0.01 20.27 12.21
C GLU A 218 -0.82 20.41 10.92
N THR A 219 -0.28 21.11 9.92
CA THR A 219 -0.94 21.33 8.62
C THR A 219 -0.39 20.45 7.51
N TRP A 220 0.71 19.73 7.76
CA TRP A 220 1.28 18.80 6.82
C TRP A 220 0.34 17.64 6.52
N ARG A 221 -0.01 17.43 5.24
CA ARG A 221 -0.87 16.33 4.79
C ARG A 221 -0.19 15.38 3.81
N VAL A 222 1.02 15.71 3.37
CA VAL A 222 1.75 14.91 2.37
C VAL A 222 2.20 13.58 2.97
N VAL A 223 2.13 12.53 2.15
CA VAL A 223 2.64 11.19 2.44
C VAL A 223 3.69 10.85 1.39
N ARG A 224 4.92 10.59 1.82
CA ARG A 224 6.04 10.31 0.91
C ARG A 224 6.34 8.81 0.88
N CYS A 225 5.99 8.17 -0.23
CA CYS A 225 6.14 6.73 -0.46
C CYS A 225 7.42 6.44 -1.25
N PRO A 226 8.18 5.39 -0.91
CA PRO A 226 9.30 4.94 -1.73
C PRO A 226 8.82 4.56 -3.15
N VAL A 227 9.76 4.51 -4.09
CA VAL A 227 9.48 3.95 -5.41
C VAL A 227 9.19 2.45 -5.30
N GLU A 228 8.49 1.90 -6.29
CA GLU A 228 8.09 0.49 -6.27
C GLU A 228 9.30 -0.43 -6.20
N GLY A 229 9.32 -1.33 -5.21
CA GLY A 229 10.44 -2.24 -4.93
C GLY A 229 11.34 -1.79 -3.78
N ASP A 230 11.36 -0.50 -3.47
CA ASP A 230 12.13 0.05 -2.35
C ASP A 230 11.32 0.02 -1.03
N SER A 231 12.01 0.21 0.08
CA SER A 231 11.42 0.22 1.42
C SER A 231 11.94 1.41 2.21
N ARG A 232 11.01 2.10 2.89
CA ARG A 232 11.33 3.14 3.86
C ARG A 232 11.00 2.59 5.25
N PRO A 233 12.00 2.34 6.11
CA PRO A 233 11.76 1.85 7.46
C PRO A 233 10.81 2.79 8.22
N LEU A 234 9.77 2.22 8.85
CA LEU A 234 8.72 3.02 9.51
C LEU A 234 9.25 3.85 10.68
N ASP A 235 10.31 3.42 11.34
CA ASP A 235 11.04 4.18 12.37
C ASP A 235 11.70 5.45 11.81
N GLU A 236 11.97 5.50 10.51
CA GLU A 236 12.46 6.70 9.80
C GLU A 236 11.33 7.56 9.21
N VAL A 237 10.07 7.22 9.49
CA VAL A 237 8.87 7.97 9.07
C VAL A 237 8.23 8.63 10.30
N SER A 238 8.00 9.94 10.29
CA SER A 238 7.33 10.64 11.40
C SER A 238 5.91 10.12 11.61
N LEU A 239 5.41 10.11 12.86
CA LEU A 239 4.02 9.74 13.12
C LEU A 239 3.00 10.61 12.37
N VAL A 240 3.33 11.86 12.03
CA VAL A 240 2.49 12.74 11.20
C VAL A 240 2.29 12.15 9.80
N GLU A 241 3.37 11.78 9.11
CA GLU A 241 3.28 11.14 7.79
C GLU A 241 2.58 9.78 7.83
N ILE A 242 2.77 9.00 8.90
CA ILE A 242 2.07 7.71 9.08
C ILE A 242 0.55 7.96 9.27
N GLY A 243 0.17 8.92 10.11
CA GLY A 243 -1.23 9.30 10.31
C GLY A 243 -1.88 9.83 9.03
N ASN A 244 -1.17 10.66 8.27
CA ASN A 244 -1.63 11.11 6.96
C ASN A 244 -1.84 9.92 6.00
N ALA A 245 -0.94 8.93 6.02
CA ALA A 245 -1.12 7.72 5.22
C ALA A 245 -2.38 6.95 5.62
N MET A 246 -2.71 6.92 6.92
CA MET A 246 -3.95 6.30 7.40
C MET A 246 -5.20 7.03 6.90
N ILE A 247 -5.20 8.36 6.92
CA ILE A 247 -6.28 9.17 6.36
C ILE A 247 -6.45 8.86 4.87
N VAL A 248 -5.36 8.89 4.10
CA VAL A 248 -5.38 8.58 2.66
C VAL A 248 -5.99 7.19 2.39
N VAL A 249 -5.58 6.17 3.14
CA VAL A 249 -6.12 4.81 2.96
C VAL A 249 -7.61 4.76 3.30
N ALA A 250 -8.02 5.35 4.43
CA ALA A 250 -9.42 5.37 4.86
C ALA A 250 -10.33 6.13 3.88
N GLU A 251 -9.86 7.24 3.30
CA GLU A 251 -10.57 8.00 2.26
C GLU A 251 -10.72 7.18 0.97
N GLN A 252 -9.68 6.45 0.57
CA GLN A 252 -9.71 5.64 -0.64
C GLN A 252 -10.62 4.41 -0.52
N THR A 253 -10.76 3.84 0.68
CA THR A 253 -11.61 2.66 0.91
C THR A 253 -13.03 3.01 1.32
N GLY A 254 -13.27 4.23 1.82
CA GLY A 254 -14.57 4.66 2.37
C GLY A 254 -14.88 4.04 3.73
N GLY A 255 -13.86 3.57 4.45
CA GLY A 255 -13.98 2.77 5.66
C GLY A 255 -13.11 1.52 5.59
N ILE A 256 -12.37 1.22 6.66
CA ILE A 256 -11.44 0.08 6.68
C ILE A 256 -11.28 -0.48 8.09
N ASP A 257 -11.13 -1.80 8.19
CA ASP A 257 -10.81 -2.47 9.46
C ASP A 257 -9.46 -1.96 10.01
N PRO A 258 -9.31 -1.75 11.34
CA PRO A 258 -8.06 -1.25 11.91
C PRO A 258 -6.81 -2.06 11.58
N ASP A 259 -6.89 -3.39 11.52
CA ASP A 259 -5.74 -4.21 11.19
C ASP A 259 -5.45 -4.21 9.69
N GLU A 260 -6.48 -4.15 8.85
CA GLU A 260 -6.32 -3.97 7.41
C GLU A 260 -5.69 -2.61 7.07
N LEU A 261 -6.10 -1.54 7.76
CA LEU A 261 -5.52 -0.20 7.65
C LEU A 261 -4.02 -0.22 7.94
N LYS A 262 -3.62 -0.84 9.07
CA LYS A 262 -2.20 -0.96 9.45
C LYS A 262 -1.39 -1.69 8.38
N ARG A 263 -1.93 -2.78 7.81
CA ARG A 263 -1.26 -3.52 6.73
C ARG A 263 -1.16 -2.71 5.44
N ALA A 264 -2.21 -1.99 5.06
CA ALA A 264 -2.23 -1.14 3.89
C ALA A 264 -1.21 0.02 4.01
N VAL A 265 -1.18 0.69 5.16
CA VAL A 265 -0.21 1.76 5.45
C VAL A 265 1.22 1.24 5.47
N LEU A 266 1.46 0.07 6.08
CA LEU A 266 2.78 -0.59 6.01
C LEU A 266 3.21 -0.84 4.55
N GLY A 267 2.27 -1.26 3.70
CA GLY A 267 2.50 -1.45 2.27
C GLY A 267 2.85 -0.17 1.52
N LEU A 268 2.25 0.98 1.87
CA LEU A 268 2.57 2.28 1.27
C LEU A 268 4.02 2.70 1.50
N PHE A 269 4.65 2.25 2.59
CA PHE A 269 6.05 2.50 2.89
C PHE A 269 6.99 1.37 2.43
N GLY A 270 6.49 0.39 1.66
CA GLY A 270 7.28 -0.73 1.14
C GLY A 270 7.53 -1.85 2.15
N GLY A 271 6.87 -1.79 3.32
CA GLY A 271 6.96 -2.82 4.34
C GLY A 271 6.11 -4.05 4.01
N ARG A 272 6.58 -5.24 4.44
CA ARG A 272 5.88 -6.52 4.22
C ARG A 272 5.52 -7.26 5.50
N ARG A 273 6.34 -7.12 6.55
CA ARG A 273 6.18 -7.88 7.79
C ARG A 273 5.76 -6.96 8.93
N MET A 274 4.62 -7.27 9.53
CA MET A 274 4.16 -6.63 10.76
C MET A 274 4.94 -7.20 11.95
N THR A 275 5.85 -6.43 12.52
CA THR A 275 6.53 -6.77 13.79
C THR A 275 5.86 -6.05 14.95
N ALA A 276 6.13 -6.46 16.20
CA ALA A 276 5.58 -5.77 17.37
C ALA A 276 5.96 -4.28 17.41
N ALA A 277 7.19 -3.93 17.04
CA ALA A 277 7.65 -2.53 16.99
C ALA A 277 6.93 -1.73 15.88
N ILE A 278 6.72 -2.34 14.70
CA ILE A 278 5.98 -1.71 13.61
C ILE A 278 4.50 -1.52 14.01
N GLY A 279 3.88 -2.54 14.61
CA GLY A 279 2.51 -2.50 15.11
C GLY A 279 2.33 -1.36 16.11
N ALA A 280 3.17 -1.30 17.14
CA ALA A 280 3.11 -0.25 18.17
C ALA A 280 3.29 1.17 17.60
N ARG A 281 4.13 1.32 16.55
CA ARG A 281 4.32 2.61 15.87
C ARG A 281 3.09 3.01 15.06
N LEU A 282 2.45 2.07 14.38
CA LEU A 282 1.19 2.32 13.69
C LEU A 282 0.06 2.61 14.69
N ASP A 283 0.00 1.88 15.81
CA ASP A 283 -0.96 2.15 16.89
C ASP A 283 -0.79 3.57 17.42
N SER A 284 0.45 4.00 17.69
CA SER A 284 0.74 5.36 18.15
C SER A 284 0.31 6.44 17.13
N ALA A 285 0.42 6.16 15.83
CA ALA A 285 -0.04 7.09 14.80
C ALA A 285 -1.57 7.12 14.72
N LEU A 286 -2.21 5.96 14.82
CA LEU A 286 -3.67 5.84 14.82
C LEU A 286 -4.28 6.56 16.02
N ASP A 287 -3.76 6.33 17.22
CA ASP A 287 -4.22 6.99 18.45
C ASP A 287 -4.18 8.51 18.30
N ARG A 288 -3.09 9.06 17.74
CA ARG A 288 -2.97 10.50 17.44
C ARG A 288 -4.01 10.98 16.43
N MET A 289 -4.33 10.19 15.41
CA MET A 289 -5.35 10.59 14.42
C MET A 289 -6.77 10.54 15.00
N VAL A 290 -7.05 9.59 15.88
CA VAL A 290 -8.32 9.48 16.59
C VAL A 290 -8.47 10.60 17.62
N GLU A 291 -7.43 10.88 18.41
CA GLU A 291 -7.39 11.98 19.37
C GLU A 291 -7.60 13.34 18.70
N LYS A 292 -7.00 13.55 17.51
CA LYS A 292 -7.22 14.75 16.69
C LYS A 292 -8.58 14.78 15.97
N GLY A 293 -9.38 13.71 16.07
CA GLY A 293 -10.67 13.59 15.40
C GLY A 293 -10.58 13.51 13.87
N LEU A 294 -9.41 13.18 13.32
CA LEU A 294 -9.19 13.03 11.87
C LEU A 294 -9.58 11.64 11.36
N LEU A 295 -9.53 10.64 12.24
CA LEU A 295 -10.07 9.31 12.02
C LEU A 295 -11.08 8.98 13.11
N MET A 296 -12.17 8.33 12.76
CA MET A 296 -13.21 7.92 13.71
C MET A 296 -13.58 6.46 13.49
N LEU A 297 -13.85 5.74 14.57
CA LEU A 297 -14.37 4.38 14.50
C LEU A 297 -15.90 4.44 14.36
N SER A 298 -16.41 3.98 13.23
CA SER A 298 -17.84 3.89 12.93
C SER A 298 -18.20 2.46 12.53
N ASN A 299 -19.10 1.82 13.28
CA ASN A 299 -19.55 0.44 13.03
C ASN A 299 -18.41 -0.59 12.90
N GLY A 300 -17.30 -0.40 13.65
CA GLY A 300 -16.13 -1.27 13.60
C GLY A 300 -15.12 -0.94 12.49
N PHE A 301 -15.40 0.05 11.65
CA PHE A 301 -14.51 0.52 10.59
C PHE A 301 -13.96 1.91 10.90
N LEU A 302 -12.69 2.14 10.58
CA LEU A 302 -12.09 3.48 10.63
C LEU A 302 -12.45 4.25 9.37
N VAL A 303 -13.03 5.43 9.55
CA VAL A 303 -13.38 6.37 8.49
C VAL A 303 -12.64 7.68 8.71
N ALA A 304 -12.23 8.32 7.60
CA ALA A 304 -11.73 9.68 7.67
C ALA A 304 -12.86 10.64 8.04
N ALA A 305 -12.59 11.58 8.93
CA ALA A 305 -13.51 12.64 9.23
C ALA A 305 -13.69 13.50 7.97
N GLY A 306 -14.87 13.42 7.35
CA GLY A 306 -15.18 14.26 6.20
C GLY A 306 -15.09 15.74 6.59
N GLU A 307 -14.69 16.59 5.65
CA GLU A 307 -14.82 18.05 5.83
C GLU A 307 -16.23 18.37 6.34
N PRO A 308 -16.39 19.29 7.32
CA PRO A 308 -17.71 19.74 7.70
C PRO A 308 -18.37 20.29 6.44
N ARG A 309 -19.40 19.59 5.96
CA ARG A 309 -20.28 20.12 4.91
C ARG A 309 -20.86 21.42 5.45
N SER A 310 -20.29 22.53 5.00
CA SER A 310 -20.84 23.87 5.18
C SER A 310 -21.98 24.08 4.21
#